data_AF-A0A4U9HHY7-F1
#
_entry.id   AF-A0A4U9HHY7-F1
#
_cell.length_a   1.000
_cell.length_b   1.000
_cell.length_c   1.000
_cell.angle_alpha   90.00
_cell.angle_beta   90.00
_cell.angle_gamma   90.00
#
_symmetry.space_group_name_H-M   'P 1'
#
loop_
_entity.id
_entity.type
_entity.pdbx_description
1 polymer ?
#
loop_
_entity_poly.entity_id
_entity_poly.type
_entity_poly.pdbx_seq_one_letter_code
_entity_poly.pdbx_strand_id
1 'polypeptide(L)' 'MIEKTIGGQDALVNISDAEQIFANLLQGLADAQPGFPHAQLKAFVEQEFAQIKHVLHGISLLGQCPGQH' A
#
# COMPACT_ATOMS: atom_id res chain seq x y z
N MET A 1 -23.89 17.04 6.95
CA MET A 1 -22.91 16.36 7.82
C MET A 1 -22.05 15.48 6.91
N ILE A 2 -20.90 15.99 6.44
CA ILE A 2 -19.97 15.27 5.56
C ILE A 2 -18.63 15.20 6.30
N GLU A 3 -18.63 14.58 7.47
CA GLU A 3 -17.44 14.49 8.31
C GLU A 3 -17.58 13.19 9.11
N LYS A 4 -16.96 12.11 8.62
CA LYS A 4 -16.52 10.89 9.34
C LYS A 4 -16.40 9.67 8.42
N THR A 5 -15.48 9.74 7.45
CA THR A 5 -14.83 8.52 6.91
C THR A 5 -13.33 8.73 6.75
N ILE A 6 -12.75 9.63 7.55
CA ILE A 6 -11.30 9.74 7.77
C ILE A 6 -11.00 9.38 9.23
N GLY A 7 -11.73 8.40 9.75
CA GLY A 7 -11.52 7.86 11.08
C GLY A 7 -10.55 6.69 11.00
N GLY A 8 -9.27 6.98 10.78
CA GLY A 8 -8.15 6.09 11.12
C GLY A 8 -8.40 4.59 10.95
N GLN A 9 -8.96 4.16 9.82
CA GLN A 9 -8.80 2.75 9.45
C GLN A 9 -7.33 2.67 9.06
N ASP A 10 -6.53 1.99 9.88
CA ASP A 10 -5.08 1.92 9.78
C ASP A 10 -4.67 1.92 8.31
N ALA A 11 -4.11 3.04 7.83
CA ALA A 11 -3.70 3.16 6.44
C ALA A 11 -2.78 1.99 6.08
N LEU A 12 -2.00 1.51 7.05
CA LEU A 12 -1.18 0.31 6.96
C LEU A 12 -1.99 -0.97 6.71
N VAL A 13 -3.16 -1.14 7.33
CA VAL A 13 -4.05 -2.29 7.09
C VAL A 13 -4.62 -2.24 5.67
N ASN A 14 -5.11 -1.07 5.24
CA ASN A 14 -5.60 -0.90 3.87
C ASN A 14 -4.51 -1.11 2.81
N ILE A 15 -3.28 -0.65 3.09
CA ILE A 15 -2.13 -0.87 2.21
C ILE A 15 -1.75 -2.34 2.14
N SER A 16 -1.76 -3.05 3.27
CA SER A 16 -1.47 -4.49 3.32
C SER A 16 -2.52 -5.32 2.57
N ASP A 17 -3.80 -4.92 2.68
CA ASP A 17 -4.89 -5.54 1.92
C ASP A 17 -4.73 -5.30 0.42
N ALA A 18 -4.43 -4.06 0.02
CA ALA A 18 -4.16 -3.72 -1.37
C ALA A 18 -2.97 -4.51 -1.95
N GLU A 19 -1.88 -4.69 -1.19
CA GLU A 19 -0.74 -5.54 -1.60
C GLU A 19 -1.18 -6.97 -1.94
N GLN A 20 -2.04 -7.57 -1.10
CA GLN A 20 -2.57 -8.91 -1.35
C GLN A 20 -3.47 -8.96 -2.58
N ILE A 21 -4.34 -7.96 -2.76
CA ILE A 21 -5.21 -7.86 -3.94
C ILE A 21 -4.36 -7.81 -5.21
N PHE A 22 -3.34 -6.97 -5.25
CA PHE A 22 -2.46 -6.85 -6.41
C PHE A 22 -1.64 -8.11 -6.65
N ALA A 23 -1.13 -8.77 -5.60
CA ALA A 23 -0.42 -10.04 -5.74
C ALA A 23 -1.30 -11.12 -6.37
N ASN A 24 -2.54 -11.26 -5.91
CA ASN A 24 -3.50 -12.21 -6.45
C ASN A 24 -3.90 -11.87 -7.89
N LEU A 25 -4.09 -10.59 -8.21
CA LEU A 25 -4.39 -10.13 -9.56
C LEU A 25 -3.25 -10.45 -10.54
N LEU A 26 -2.01 -10.13 -10.17
CA LEU A 26 -0.83 -10.39 -11.00
C LEU A 26 -0.63 -11.89 -11.23
N GLN A 27 -0.85 -12.71 -10.20
CA GLN A 27 -0.80 -14.15 -10.33
C GLN A 27 -1.90 -14.67 -11.28
N GLY A 28 -3.14 -14.23 -11.09
CA GLY A 28 -4.25 -14.61 -11.98
C GLY A 28 -4.03 -14.20 -13.44
N LEU A 29 -3.41 -13.05 -13.68
CA LEU A 29 -3.02 -12.62 -15.04
C LEU A 29 -1.90 -13.48 -15.61
N ALA A 30 -0.92 -13.88 -14.79
CA ALA A 30 0.16 -14.78 -15.21
C ALA A 30 -0.37 -16.17 -15.61
N ASP A 31 -1.35 -16.68 -14.86
CA ASP A 31 -2.01 -17.94 -15.14
C ASP A 31 -2.90 -17.88 -16.39
N ALA A 32 -3.55 -16.74 -16.64
CA ALA A 32 -4.46 -16.56 -17.79
C ALA A 32 -3.74 -16.20 -19.10
N GLN A 33 -2.58 -15.55 -19.06
CA GLN A 33 -1.90 -15.02 -20.23
C GLN A 33 -0.45 -15.51 -20.34
N PRO A 34 -0.15 -16.40 -21.30
CA PRO A 34 1.22 -16.77 -21.63
C PRO A 34 2.05 -15.54 -22.03
N GLY A 35 3.27 -15.46 -21.52
CA GLY A 35 4.17 -14.33 -21.78
C GLY A 35 3.88 -13.08 -20.93
N PHE A 36 2.95 -13.13 -19.98
CA PHE A 36 2.76 -12.06 -19.02
C PHE A 36 4.03 -11.83 -18.19
N PRO A 37 4.57 -10.60 -18.10
CA PRO A 37 5.81 -10.30 -17.40
C PRO A 37 5.61 -10.23 -15.88
N HIS A 38 5.15 -11.33 -15.28
CA HIS A 38 4.76 -11.43 -13.88
C HIS A 38 5.86 -10.95 -12.93
N ALA A 39 7.09 -11.44 -13.09
CA ALA A 39 8.19 -11.11 -12.19
C ALA A 39 8.54 -9.61 -12.20
N GLN A 40 8.54 -8.99 -13.38
CA GLN A 40 8.85 -7.56 -13.52
C GLN A 40 7.76 -6.70 -12.89
N LEU A 41 6.49 -7.00 -13.19
CA LEU A 41 5.36 -6.23 -12.65
C LEU A 41 5.19 -6.44 -11.16
N LYS A 42 5.44 -7.65 -10.65
CA LYS A 42 5.45 -7.92 -9.21
C LYS A 42 6.49 -7.07 -8.49
N ALA A 43 7.73 -7.05 -8.98
CA ALA A 43 8.79 -6.25 -8.39
C ALA A 43 8.47 -4.74 -8.42
N PHE A 44 7.89 -4.25 -9.53
CA PHE A 44 7.45 -2.86 -9.64
C PHE A 44 6.38 -2.51 -8.60
N VAL A 45 5.34 -3.34 -8.48
CA VAL A 45 4.26 -3.11 -7.52
C VAL A 45 4.77 -3.18 -6.07
N GLU A 46 5.65 -4.12 -5.75
CA GLU A 46 6.30 -4.21 -4.43
C GLU A 46 7.10 -2.94 -4.10
N GLN A 47 7.80 -2.37 -5.09
CA GLN A 47 8.51 -1.11 -4.93
C GLN A 47 7.56 0.06 -4.65
N GLU A 48 6.46 0.18 -5.39
CA GLU A 48 5.48 1.26 -5.20
C GLU A 48 4.84 1.19 -3.79
N PHE A 49 4.49 0.00 -3.33
CA PHE A 49 3.97 -0.18 -1.97
C PHE A 49 5.01 0.13 -0.89
N ALA A 50 6.28 -0.23 -1.11
CA ALA A 50 7.37 0.16 -0.20
C ALA A 50 7.51 1.69 -0.09
N GLN A 51 7.38 2.40 -1.22
CA GLN A 51 7.41 3.87 -1.25
C GLN A 51 6.22 4.48 -0.50
N ILE A 52 5.01 3.97 -0.72
CA ILE A 52 3.81 4.43 0.00
C ILE A 52 3.95 4.21 1.51
N LYS A 53 4.41 3.03 1.93
CA LYS A 53 4.69 2.72 3.34
C LYS A 53 5.71 3.68 3.94
N HIS A 54 6.79 3.99 3.22
CA HIS A 54 7.82 4.92 3.67
C HIS A 54 7.26 6.34 3.88
N VAL A 55 6.45 6.84 2.93
CA VAL A 55 5.78 8.14 3.06
C VAL A 55 4.82 8.17 4.25
N LEU A 56 3.99 7.13 4.40
CA LEU A 56 3.06 7.02 5.53
C LEU A 56 3.81 6.99 6.88
N HIS A 57 4.90 6.23 6.96
CA HIS A 57 5.76 6.20 8.16
C HIS A 57 6.36 7.59 8.45
N GLY A 58 6.84 8.30 7.43
CA GLY A 58 7.34 9.67 7.56
C GLY A 58 6.28 10.65 8.08
N ILE A 59 5.04 10.57 7.57
CA ILE A 59 3.91 11.38 8.06
C ILE A 59 3.59 11.05 9.52
N SER A 60 3.58 9.76 9.89
CA SER A 60 3.37 9.34 11.28
C SER A 60 4.45 9.85 12.24
N LEU A 61 5.69 10.06 11.79
CA LEU A 61 6.77 10.65 12.60
C LEU A 61 6.56 12.16 12.80
N LEU A 62 6.09 12.88 11.78
CA LEU A 62 5.81 14.33 11.88
C LEU A 62 4.65 14.63 12.85
N GLY A 63 3.70 13.71 12.98
CA GLY A 63 2.60 13.81 13.96
C GLY A 63 2.99 13.46 15.40
N GLN A 64 4.22 13.00 15.65
CA GLN A 64 4.69 12.54 16.97
C GLN A 64 5.67 13.50 17.65
N CYS A 65 5.84 14.74 17.16
CA CYS A 65 6.69 15.74 17.82
C CYS A 65 6.28 15.92 19.30
N PRO A 66 7.09 15.47 20.27
CA PRO A 66 6.82 15.66 21.68
C PRO A 66 7.31 17.07 22.03
N GLY A 67 6.42 18.05 21.96
CA GLY A 67 6.84 19.44 22.12
C GLY A 67 5.71 20.46 22.14
N GLN A 68 4.74 20.30 23.05
CA GLN A 68 4.08 21.39 23.77
C GLN A 68 3.61 20.81 25.12
N HIS A 69 4.52 20.76 26.10
CA HIS A 69 4.16 20.80 27.51
C HIS A 69 4.13 22.28 27.92
#